data_AF-R7WDF4-F1
#
_entry.id   AF-R7WDF4-F1
#
_cell.length_a   1.000
_cell.length_b   1.000
_cell.length_c   1.000
_cell.angle_alpha   90.00
_cell.angle_beta   90.00
_cell.angle_gamma   90.00
#
_symmetry.space_group_name_H-M   'P 1'
#
loop_
_entity.id
_entity.type
_entity.pdbx_description
1 polymer ?
#
loop_
_entity_poly.entity_id
_entity_poly.type
_entity_poly.pdbx_seq_one_letter_code
_entity_poly.pdbx_strand_id
1 'polypeptide(L)'
;MASSMALLLLPLPPVVASTTAELDEREPHIEPASTIAELLKAALTKSRDCPEAAVLRALDEAVPDGVHVILLSLAARDIPTYDHNSISIGGFNAMQQGVHVVVCAGNYSPAASSVCNAEPWLLTVVPGHRVPRRPNR
;
A
#
# COMPACT_ATOMS: atom_id res chain seq x y z
N MET A 1 21.83 0.62 0.33
CA MET A 1 21.44 -0.48 1.26
C MET A 1 19.93 -0.41 1.41
N ALA A 2 19.18 -1.26 0.71
CA ALA A 2 17.72 -1.26 0.72
C ALA A 2 17.24 -2.38 1.65
N SER A 3 16.60 -2.03 2.76
CA SER A 3 15.96 -3.02 3.63
C SER A 3 14.58 -3.32 3.05
N SER A 4 14.50 -4.43 2.34
CA SER A 4 13.26 -5.06 1.90
C SER A 4 12.48 -5.47 3.14
N MET A 5 11.20 -5.09 3.25
CA MET A 5 10.29 -5.86 4.11
C MET A 5 10.38 -7.31 3.63
N ALA A 6 10.67 -8.21 4.57
CA ALA A 6 10.69 -9.64 4.32
C ALA A 6 9.27 -10.10 4.01
N LEU A 7 8.89 -10.11 2.73
CA LEU A 7 7.82 -10.97 2.25
C LEU A 7 8.41 -12.37 2.09
N LEU A 8 7.90 -13.32 2.87
CA LEU A 8 8.19 -14.73 2.74
C LEU A 8 7.89 -15.17 1.29
N LEU A 9 8.94 -15.53 0.56
CA LEU A 9 8.84 -16.15 -0.77
C LEU A 9 8.28 -17.57 -0.60
N LEU A 10 6.97 -17.73 -0.76
CA LEU A 10 6.39 -19.01 -1.16
C LEU A 10 6.05 -18.95 -2.66
N PRO A 11 6.38 -20.00 -3.43
CA PRO A 11 6.16 -20.02 -4.86
C PRO A 11 4.66 -20.15 -5.15
N LEU A 12 4.05 -19.14 -5.75
CA LEU A 12 2.65 -19.20 -6.18
C LEU A 12 2.53 -19.93 -7.54
N PRO A 13 1.63 -20.92 -7.67
CA PRO A 13 1.22 -21.45 -8.97
C PRO A 13 0.33 -20.44 -9.72
N PRO A 14 0.17 -20.59 -11.05
CA PRO A 14 -0.60 -19.65 -11.84
C PRO A 14 -2.10 -19.90 -11.62
N VAL A 15 -2.87 -18.83 -11.51
CA VAL A 15 -4.34 -18.82 -11.54
C VAL A 15 -5.01 -19.38 -10.28
N VAL A 16 -5.23 -18.54 -9.27
CA VAL A 16 -6.50 -18.37 -8.53
C VAL A 16 -6.36 -17.08 -7.72
N ALA A 17 -7.00 -15.99 -8.17
CA ALA A 17 -7.15 -14.77 -7.39
C ALA A 17 -8.41 -14.91 -6.52
N SER A 18 -8.25 -15.59 -5.39
CA SER A 18 -9.09 -15.46 -4.19
C SER A 18 -8.46 -16.37 -3.14
N THR A 19 -7.82 -15.80 -2.13
CA THR A 19 -7.44 -16.53 -0.92
C THR A 19 -8.21 -15.90 0.22
N THR A 20 -9.34 -16.51 0.54
CA THR A 20 -9.80 -16.62 1.91
C THR A 20 -8.76 -17.48 2.63
N ALA A 21 -7.96 -16.88 3.50
CA ALA A 21 -7.05 -17.60 4.37
C ALA A 21 -7.87 -18.44 5.36
N GLU A 22 -7.63 -19.75 5.42
CA GLU A 22 -7.92 -20.52 6.63
C GLU A 22 -7.03 -19.95 7.74
N LEU A 23 -7.64 -19.23 8.68
CA LEU A 23 -6.99 -18.74 9.90
C LEU A 23 -7.66 -19.43 11.08
N ASP A 24 -6.82 -20.07 11.89
CA ASP A 24 -7.05 -20.58 13.24
C ASP A 24 -8.13 -19.79 14.01
N GLU A 25 -9.19 -20.47 14.47
CA GLU A 25 -10.48 -19.92 14.95
C GLU A 25 -10.40 -19.16 16.30
N ARG A 26 -9.35 -18.38 16.56
CA ARG A 26 -9.14 -17.72 17.87
C ARG A 26 -8.73 -16.25 17.83
N GLU A 27 -8.96 -15.56 16.72
CA GLU A 27 -8.88 -14.10 16.58
C GLU A 27 -10.29 -13.50 16.40
N PRO A 28 -10.57 -12.28 16.90
CA PRO A 28 -11.91 -11.73 16.97
C PRO A 28 -12.51 -11.53 15.58
N HIS A 29 -13.76 -11.98 15.41
CA HIS A 29 -14.62 -11.83 14.24
C HIS A 29 -14.44 -10.49 13.51
N ILE A 30 -13.61 -10.49 12.46
CA ILE A 30 -13.62 -9.48 11.42
C ILE A 30 -14.19 -10.18 10.21
N GLU A 31 -15.40 -9.79 9.81
CA GLU A 31 -16.15 -10.37 8.70
C GLU A 31 -15.32 -10.44 7.40
N PRO A 32 -15.33 -11.58 6.67
CA PRO A 32 -14.59 -11.74 5.40
C PRO A 32 -15.15 -10.90 4.23
N ALA A 33 -16.15 -10.04 4.48
CA ALA A 33 -16.71 -9.10 3.50
C ALA A 33 -15.89 -7.81 3.34
N SER A 34 -14.84 -7.60 4.13
CA SER A 34 -13.93 -6.45 3.98
C SER A 34 -12.87 -6.74 2.92
N THR A 35 -13.22 -6.62 1.63
CA THR A 35 -12.25 -6.81 0.54
C THR A 35 -11.20 -5.71 0.59
N ILE A 36 -10.01 -6.06 1.06
CA ILE A 36 -8.80 -5.23 1.03
C ILE A 36 -8.07 -5.56 -0.28
N ALA A 37 -7.84 -4.57 -1.14
CA ALA A 37 -6.91 -4.72 -2.25
C ALA A 37 -5.50 -4.36 -1.79
N GLU A 38 -4.60 -5.34 -1.74
CA GLU A 38 -3.17 -5.08 -1.65
C GLU A 38 -2.62 -4.86 -3.06
N LEU A 39 -2.36 -3.59 -3.42
CA LEU A 39 -1.77 -3.23 -4.71
C LEU A 39 -0.25 -3.42 -4.74
N LEU A 40 0.21 -4.62 -4.33
CA LEU A 40 1.62 -5.03 -4.46
C LEU A 40 1.97 -5.44 -5.90
N LYS A 41 0.96 -5.79 -6.72
CA LYS A 41 1.15 -6.35 -8.07
C LYS A 41 1.73 -5.40 -9.10
N ALA A 42 1.52 -4.09 -8.96
CA ALA A 42 2.13 -3.09 -9.85
C ALA A 42 3.66 -3.01 -9.69
N ALA A 43 4.19 -3.44 -8.54
CA ALA A 43 5.60 -3.32 -8.16
C ALA A 43 6.47 -4.54 -8.52
N LEU A 44 5.94 -5.56 -9.19
CA LEU A 44 6.68 -6.79 -9.51
C LEU A 44 7.26 -6.84 -10.92
N THR A 45 7.61 -5.69 -11.50
CA THR A 45 8.64 -5.69 -12.54
C THR A 45 10.00 -5.92 -11.87
N LYS A 46 10.90 -6.70 -12.47
CA LYS A 46 12.25 -7.02 -11.95
C LYS A 46 13.12 -5.80 -11.57
N SER A 47 12.69 -4.59 -11.94
CA SER A 47 13.26 -3.29 -11.60
C SER A 47 12.66 -2.73 -10.32
N ARG A 48 13.45 -2.00 -9.53
CA ARG A 48 12.97 -1.22 -8.36
C ARG A 48 12.06 -0.04 -8.72
N ASP A 49 11.69 0.06 -10.00
CA ASP A 49 10.93 1.16 -10.56
C ASP A 49 9.53 0.65 -10.87
N CYS A 50 8.52 1.38 -10.37
CA CYS A 50 7.12 1.17 -10.72
C CYS A 50 6.72 2.28 -11.70
N PRO A 51 6.41 1.97 -12.97
CA PRO A 51 5.99 3.00 -13.92
C PRO A 51 4.69 3.67 -13.43
N GLU A 52 4.62 5.00 -13.51
CA GLU A 52 3.43 5.78 -13.12
C GLU A 52 2.14 5.26 -13.79
N ALA A 53 2.22 4.85 -15.05
CA ALA A 53 1.09 4.27 -15.78
C ALA A 53 0.60 2.92 -15.19
N ALA A 54 1.51 2.11 -14.63
CA ALA A 54 1.15 0.85 -13.99
C ALA A 54 0.44 1.09 -12.65
N VAL A 55 0.85 2.12 -11.90
CA VAL A 55 0.20 2.53 -10.66
C VAL A 55 -1.22 3.04 -10.92
N LEU A 56 -1.38 3.95 -11.89
CA LEU A 56 -2.70 4.46 -12.28
C LEU A 56 -3.63 3.32 -12.70
N ARG A 57 -3.16 2.44 -13.58
CA ARG A 57 -3.95 1.30 -14.02
C ARG A 57 -4.37 0.40 -12.86
N ALA A 58 -3.48 0.14 -11.92
CA ALA A 58 -3.78 -0.70 -10.77
C ALA A 58 -4.83 -0.06 -9.84
N LEU A 59 -4.78 1.27 -9.64
CA LEU A 59 -5.79 2.00 -8.88
C LEU A 59 -7.15 2.00 -9.60
N ASP A 60 -7.15 2.24 -10.92
CA ASP A 60 -8.37 2.24 -11.73
C ASP A 60 -9.03 0.84 -11.82
N GLU A 61 -8.23 -0.23 -11.85
CA GLU A 61 -8.74 -1.61 -11.85
C GLU A 61 -9.25 -2.04 -10.46
N ALA A 62 -8.70 -1.51 -9.37
CA ALA A 62 -9.09 -1.90 -8.02
C ALA A 62 -10.47 -1.36 -7.59
N VAL A 63 -10.85 -0.15 -8.05
CA VAL A 63 -12.09 0.50 -7.61
C VAL A 63 -13.36 -0.25 -8.08
N PRO A 64 -13.48 -0.70 -9.34
CA PRO A 64 -14.64 -1.48 -9.81
C PRO A 64 -14.80 -2.83 -9.13
N ASP A 65 -13.74 -3.39 -8.55
CA ASP A 65 -13.77 -4.69 -7.85
C ASP A 65 -14.51 -4.63 -6.49
N GLY A 66 -15.06 -3.46 -6.11
CA GLY A 66 -15.86 -3.29 -4.90
C GLY A 66 -15.04 -3.25 -3.61
N VAL A 67 -13.76 -2.93 -3.71
CA VAL A 67 -12.88 -2.77 -2.54
C VAL A 67 -13.17 -1.46 -1.82
N HIS A 68 -13.04 -1.46 -0.50
CA HIS A 68 -13.28 -0.27 0.32
C HIS A 68 -11.97 0.41 0.74
N VAL A 69 -10.88 -0.37 0.75
CA VAL A 69 -9.55 0.08 1.15
C VAL A 69 -8.51 -0.49 0.18
N ILE A 70 -7.62 0.39 -0.28
CA ILE A 70 -6.45 0.06 -1.08
C ILE A 70 -5.20 0.32 -0.24
N LEU A 71 -4.34 -0.70 -0.10
CA LEU A 71 -3.03 -0.58 0.54
C LEU A 71 -1.95 -0.48 -0.54
N LEU A 72 -1.23 0.64 -0.57
CA LEU A 72 -0.18 0.90 -1.56
C LEU A 72 1.15 1.23 -0.87
N SER A 73 2.07 0.27 -0.89
CA SER A 73 3.41 0.44 -0.33
C SER A 73 4.38 1.06 -1.35
N LEU A 74 4.00 2.21 -1.92
CA LEU A 74 4.82 3.00 -2.82
C LEU A 74 4.95 4.43 -2.32
N ALA A 75 6.10 5.04 -2.56
CA ALA A 75 6.37 6.43 -2.24
C ALA A 75 7.07 7.09 -3.42
N ALA A 76 6.52 8.20 -3.90
CA ALA A 76 7.13 9.01 -4.94
C ALA A 76 7.72 10.31 -4.32
N ARG A 77 8.92 10.69 -4.77
CA ARG A 77 9.65 11.86 -4.28
C ARG A 77 9.89 12.86 -5.38
N ASP A 78 10.11 14.10 -4.97
CA ASP A 78 10.52 15.20 -5.84
C ASP A 78 9.50 15.50 -6.97
N ILE A 79 8.22 15.21 -6.73
CA ILE A 79 7.13 15.58 -7.63
C ILE A 79 6.65 16.99 -7.29
N PRO A 80 6.65 17.93 -8.25
CA PRO A 80 6.37 19.34 -7.98
C PRO A 80 4.90 19.62 -7.64
N THR A 81 3.98 18.82 -8.20
CA THR A 81 2.53 19.05 -8.10
C THR A 81 1.75 17.73 -8.15
N TYR A 82 0.54 17.75 -7.61
CA TYR A 82 -0.34 16.58 -7.46
C TYR A 82 -0.80 15.97 -8.80
N ASP A 83 -0.85 16.75 -9.87
CA ASP A 83 -1.25 16.34 -11.23
C ASP A 83 -0.14 15.63 -12.02
N HIS A 84 1.06 15.52 -11.44
CA HIS A 84 2.17 14.75 -12.01
C HIS A 84 2.48 13.46 -11.22
N ASN A 85 1.65 13.10 -10.23
CA ASN A 85 1.80 11.89 -9.41
C ASN A 85 0.65 10.90 -9.66
N SER A 86 0.95 9.70 -10.16
CA SER A 86 -0.05 8.63 -10.35
C SER A 86 -0.79 8.25 -9.08
N ILE A 87 -0.08 8.22 -7.94
CA ILE A 87 -0.65 7.88 -6.63
C ILE A 87 -1.68 8.94 -6.22
N SER A 88 -1.34 10.21 -6.47
CA SER A 88 -2.20 11.36 -6.19
C SER A 88 -3.47 11.32 -7.02
N ILE A 89 -3.33 11.22 -8.35
CA ILE A 89 -4.46 11.24 -9.31
C ILE A 89 -5.37 10.02 -9.08
N GLY A 90 -4.80 8.82 -9.08
CA GLY A 90 -5.58 7.59 -8.86
C GLY A 90 -6.19 7.53 -7.47
N GLY A 91 -5.49 8.03 -6.44
CA GLY A 91 -6.01 8.12 -5.08
C GLY A 91 -7.17 9.12 -4.95
N PHE A 92 -7.12 10.24 -5.67
CA PHE A 92 -8.23 11.19 -5.73
C PHE A 92 -9.47 10.57 -6.38
N ASN A 93 -9.29 9.89 -7.52
CA ASN A 93 -10.36 9.19 -8.22
C ASN A 93 -10.98 8.06 -7.37
N ALA A 94 -10.15 7.31 -6.65
CA ALA A 94 -10.61 6.27 -5.72
C ALA A 94 -11.41 6.86 -4.56
N MET A 95 -10.93 7.95 -3.95
CA MET A 95 -11.62 8.65 -2.86
C MET A 95 -12.98 9.21 -3.31
N GLN A 96 -13.08 9.75 -4.53
CA GLN A 96 -14.36 10.21 -5.09
C GLN A 96 -15.39 9.09 -5.23
N GLN A 97 -14.94 7.84 -5.34
CA GLN A 97 -15.79 6.65 -5.43
C GLN A 97 -15.97 5.96 -4.06
N GLY A 98 -15.53 6.59 -2.97
CA GLY A 98 -15.69 6.08 -1.61
C GLY A 98 -14.65 5.04 -1.19
N VAL A 99 -13.56 4.91 -1.95
CA VAL A 99 -12.45 3.98 -1.64
C VAL A 99 -11.31 4.72 -0.96
N HIS A 100 -10.92 4.27 0.24
CA HIS A 100 -9.79 4.86 0.95
C HIS A 100 -8.46 4.29 0.46
N VAL A 101 -7.49 5.16 0.20
CA VAL A 101 -6.14 4.73 -0.21
C VAL A 101 -5.15 5.02 0.91
N VAL A 102 -4.48 3.96 1.37
CA VAL A 102 -3.47 3.99 2.42
C VAL A 102 -2.11 3.83 1.79
N VAL A 103 -1.20 4.76 2.06
CA VAL A 103 0.12 4.85 1.43
C VAL A 103 1.22 4.98 2.47
N CYS A 104 2.46 4.64 2.12
CA CYS A 104 3.60 4.87 2.99
C CYS A 104 4.20 6.27 2.78
N ALA A 105 4.75 6.86 3.85
CA ALA A 105 5.43 8.16 3.82
C ALA A 105 6.83 8.12 3.17
N GLY A 106 7.32 6.92 2.81
CA GLY A 106 8.71 6.69 2.38
C GLY A 106 9.69 6.50 3.54
N ASN A 107 10.87 5.95 3.23
CA ASN A 107 11.89 5.53 4.21
C ASN A 107 13.10 6.49 4.23
N TYR A 108 12.84 7.79 4.15
CA TYR A 108 13.88 8.82 3.97
C TYR A 108 14.22 9.59 5.26
N SER A 109 13.76 9.07 6.40
CA SER A 109 14.14 9.55 7.73
C SER A 109 15.66 9.46 7.94
N PRO A 110 16.31 10.44 8.59
CA PRO A 110 15.75 11.54 9.39
C PRO A 110 15.69 12.89 8.67
N ALA A 111 15.76 12.93 7.34
CA ALA A 111 15.78 14.19 6.60
C ALA A 111 14.50 15.01 6.89
N ALA A 112 14.66 16.31 7.15
CA ALA A 112 13.51 17.20 7.28
C ALA A 112 12.72 17.26 5.96
N SER A 113 11.40 17.40 6.05
CA SER A 113 10.50 17.49 4.89
C SER A 113 10.63 16.30 3.92
N SER A 114 10.86 15.08 4.45
CA SER A 114 11.05 13.87 3.65
C SER A 114 9.80 13.01 3.46
N VAL A 115 8.65 13.47 3.94
CA VAL A 115 7.37 12.77 3.79
C VAL A 115 6.96 12.78 2.32
N CYS A 116 6.70 11.60 1.79
CA CYS A 116 6.13 11.38 0.47
C CYS A 116 4.62 11.23 0.58
N ASN A 117 3.91 11.39 -0.53
CA ASN A 117 2.46 11.19 -0.62
C ASN A 117 1.67 12.01 0.43
N ALA A 118 1.89 13.31 0.50
CA ALA A 118 1.25 14.20 1.49
C ALA A 118 -0.08 14.79 0.98
N GLU A 119 -0.70 14.17 -0.02
CA GLU A 119 -1.99 14.57 -0.57
C GLU A 119 -3.09 14.45 0.51
N PRO A 120 -4.02 15.42 0.62
CA PRO A 120 -5.00 15.46 1.71
C PRO A 120 -6.06 14.35 1.65
N TRP A 121 -6.20 13.66 0.51
CA TRP A 121 -7.13 12.54 0.32
C TRP A 121 -6.49 11.16 0.55
N LEU A 122 -5.19 11.10 0.83
CA LEU A 122 -4.48 9.86 1.12
C LEU A 122 -4.31 9.68 2.64
N LEU A 123 -4.38 8.42 3.10
CA LEU A 123 -3.97 8.08 4.46
C LEU A 123 -2.50 7.68 4.46
N THR A 124 -1.63 8.60 4.88
CA THR A 124 -0.17 8.41 4.82
C THR A 124 0.39 7.88 6.14
N VAL A 125 1.02 6.71 6.07
CA VAL A 125 1.56 5.99 7.23
C VAL A 125 3.07 6.20 7.33
N VAL A 126 3.52 6.65 8.50
CA VAL A 126 4.95 6.79 8.84
C VAL A 126 5.49 5.51 9.50
N PRO A 127 6.78 5.18 9.29
CA PRO A 127 7.41 4.07 9.99
C PRO A 127 7.46 4.35 11.50
N GLY A 128 6.94 3.41 12.29
CA GLY A 128 7.00 3.46 13.75
C GLY A 128 8.29 2.84 14.29
N HIS A 129 8.81 3.40 15.37
CA HIS A 129 9.88 2.77 16.15
C HIS A 129 9.27 1.93 17.28
N ARG A 130 9.60 0.63 17.34
CA ARG A 130 9.21 -0.21 18.48
C ARG A 130 10.17 0.02 19.65
N VAL A 131 9.64 0.50 20.77
CA VAL A 131 10.37 0.49 22.04
C VAL A 131 10.49 -0.96 22.51
N PRO A 132 11.70 -1.48 22.78
CA PRO A 132 11.89 -2.82 23.31
C PRO A 132 11.11 -2.99 24.61
N ARG A 133 10.32 -4.06 24.73
CA ARG A 133 9.70 -4.41 26.02
C ARG A 133 10.81 -4.72 27.00
N ARG A 134 10.84 -4.02 28.14
CA ARG A 134 11.72 -4.42 29.25
C ARG A 134 11.25 -5.80 29.74
N PRO A 135 12.11 -6.82 29.78
CA PRO A 135 11.73 -8.09 30.37
C PRO A 135 11.46 -7.88 31.86
N ASN A 136 10.26 -8.27 32.30
CA ASN A 136 9.71 -8.34 33.66
C ASN A 136 10.23 -7.33 34.70
N ARG A 137 9.34 -6.40 35.09
CA ARG A 137 9.37 -5.73 36.38
C ARG A 137 8.22 -6.26 37.23
#